data_AF-A0A3D2P4T5-F1
#
_entry.id   AF-A0A3D2P4T5-F1
#
_cell.length_a   1.000
_cell.length_b   1.000
_cell.length_c   1.000
_cell.angle_alpha   90.00
_cell.angle_beta   90.00
_cell.angle_gamma   90.00
#
_symmetry.space_group_name_H-M   'P 1'
#
loop_
_entity.id
_entity.type
_entity.pdbx_description
1 polymer ?
#
loop_
_entity_poly.entity_id
_entity_poly.type
_entity_poly.pdbx_seq_one_letter_code
_entity_poly.pdbx_strand_id
1 'polypeptide(L)' 'PTKEGSAQSGARGITNALMLGGGILVEAAGEMLGGLGVSGAPTGEDDQACGLKGIQAISDKLPF' A
#
# COMPACT_ATOMS: atom_id res chain seq x y z
N PRO A 1 -5.05 -6.41 -11.07
CA PRO A 1 -5.27 -7.18 -9.81
C PRO A 1 -6.65 -7.84 -9.69
N THR A 2 -7.76 -7.15 -10.01
CA THR A 2 -9.11 -7.63 -9.65
C THR A 2 -9.89 -8.36 -10.75
N LYS A 3 -9.28 -8.76 -11.89
CA LYS A 3 -9.97 -9.32 -13.08
C LYS A 3 -11.07 -10.33 -12.72
N GLU A 4 -12.15 -10.36 -13.52
CA GLU A 4 -13.23 -11.33 -13.33
C GLU A 4 -12.71 -12.77 -13.28
N GLY A 5 -13.26 -13.60 -12.40
CA GLY A 5 -12.80 -14.97 -12.16
C GLY A 5 -11.54 -15.10 -11.29
N SER A 6 -10.85 -14.01 -10.96
CA SER A 6 -9.76 -14.04 -9.97
C SER A 6 -10.31 -14.07 -8.53
N ALA A 7 -9.51 -14.58 -7.60
CA ALA A 7 -9.85 -14.55 -6.17
C ALA A 7 -10.09 -13.12 -5.66
N GLN A 8 -9.40 -12.13 -6.24
CA GLN A 8 -9.47 -10.71 -5.88
C GLN A 8 -10.69 -10.00 -6.48
N SER A 9 -11.50 -10.66 -7.31
CA SER A 9 -12.66 -10.04 -7.96
C SER A 9 -13.72 -9.56 -6.97
N GLY A 10 -13.94 -10.30 -5.87
CA GLY A 10 -14.89 -9.94 -4.81
C GLY A 10 -14.55 -8.64 -4.08
N ALA A 11 -13.28 -8.24 -4.08
CA ALA A 11 -12.84 -7.03 -3.38
C ALA A 11 -13.27 -5.72 -4.08
N ARG A 12 -13.76 -5.76 -5.33
CA ARG A 12 -14.25 -4.57 -6.05
C ARG A 12 -15.50 -3.95 -5.43
N GLY A 13 -16.28 -4.72 -4.68
CA GLY A 13 -17.50 -4.25 -4.02
C GLY A 13 -17.27 -3.61 -2.65
N ILE A 14 -16.03 -3.57 -2.17
CA ILE A 14 -15.71 -3.00 -0.85
C ILE A 14 -15.67 -1.48 -0.97
N THR A 15 -16.61 -0.80 -0.31
CA THR A 15 -16.66 0.66 -0.27
C THR A 15 -15.38 1.23 0.32
N ASN A 16 -14.84 2.29 -0.30
CA ASN A 16 -13.61 2.97 0.10
C ASN A 16 -12.32 2.13 0.04
N ALA A 17 -12.34 0.97 -0.61
CA ALA A 17 -11.14 0.19 -0.88
C ALA A 17 -10.80 0.23 -2.38
N LEU A 18 -9.50 0.37 -2.68
CA LEU A 18 -8.99 0.29 -4.05
C LEU A 18 -7.90 -0.77 -4.12
N MET A 19 -8.21 -1.86 -4.83
CA MET A 19 -7.28 -2.97 -5.03
C MET A 19 -6.34 -2.70 -6.21
N LEU A 20 -5.35 -1.85 -5.95
CA LEU A 20 -4.29 -1.42 -6.87
C LEU A 20 -2.92 -1.54 -6.18
N GLY A 21 -1.83 -1.56 -6.95
CA GLY A 21 -0.48 -1.37 -6.39
C GLY A 21 -0.32 0.04 -5.78
N GLY A 22 0.74 0.24 -4.99
CA GLY A 22 1.03 1.53 -4.33
C GLY A 22 0.56 1.67 -2.88
N GLY A 23 -0.11 0.65 -2.33
CA GLY A 23 -0.43 0.59 -0.90
C GLY A 23 0.69 -0.07 -0.09
N ILE A 24 1.13 0.57 1.00
CA ILE A 24 2.13 0.05 1.94
C ILE A 24 1.56 0.04 3.36
N LEU A 25 1.77 -1.07 4.06
CA LEU A 25 1.53 -1.18 5.50
C LEU A 25 2.69 -0.53 6.26
N VAL A 26 2.37 0.41 7.14
CA VAL A 26 3.36 1.04 8.01
C VAL A 26 3.36 0.31 9.34
N GLU A 27 4.49 -0.28 9.69
CA GLU A 27 4.68 -1.06 10.90
C GLU A 27 5.91 -0.59 11.67
N ALA A 28 5.86 -0.72 12.99
CA ALA A 28 7.04 -0.59 13.84
C ALA A 28 6.88 -1.47 15.07
N ALA A 29 7.98 -2.05 15.56
CA ALA A 29 7.99 -2.97 16.70
C ALA A 29 7.02 -4.16 16.61
N GLY A 30 6.64 -4.57 15.39
CA GLY A 30 5.65 -5.63 15.16
C GLY A 30 4.19 -5.18 15.28
N GLU A 31 3.93 -3.88 15.47
CA GLU A 31 2.60 -3.30 15.50
C GLU A 31 2.28 -2.52 14.21
N MET A 32 1.02 -2.58 13.79
CA MET A 32 0.49 -1.82 12.67
C MET A 32 0.20 -0.38 13.10
N LEU A 33 0.88 0.58 12.47
CA LEU A 33 0.68 2.01 12.72
C LEU A 33 -0.35 2.63 11.76
N GLY A 34 -0.45 2.13 10.54
CA GLY A 34 -1.37 2.64 9.52
C GLY A 34 -1.03 2.21 8.11
N GLY A 35 -1.57 2.94 7.12
CA GLY A 35 -1.33 2.68 5.69
C GLY A 35 -0.90 3.93 4.93
N LEU A 36 0.00 3.75 3.96
CA LEU A 36 0.42 4.77 3.00
C LEU A 36 -0.03 4.35 1.60
N GLY A 37 -0.74 5.23 0.90
CA GLY A 37 -1.11 5.04 -0.51
C GLY A 37 -0.39 6.05 -1.40
N VAL A 38 0.33 5.57 -2.40
CA VAL A 38 0.95 6.38 -3.46
C VAL A 38 0.27 6.05 -4.79
N SER A 39 0.06 7.07 -5.62
CA SER A 39 -0.53 6.91 -6.94
C SER A 39 -0.01 7.97 -7.91
N GLY A 40 0.23 7.57 -9.15
CA GLY A 40 0.56 8.47 -10.26
C GLY A 40 1.84 8.11 -11.00
N ALA A 41 2.59 7.12 -10.52
CA ALA A 41 3.72 6.56 -11.25
C ALA A 41 3.27 5.73 -12.47
N PRO A 42 4.19 5.35 -13.39
CA PRO A 42 3.84 4.58 -14.58
C PRO A 42 3.20 3.21 -14.28
N THR A 43 3.60 2.59 -13.17
CA THR A 43 3.05 1.30 -12.69
C THR A 43 2.77 1.36 -11.18
N GLY A 44 1.93 0.45 -10.69
CA GLY A 44 1.63 0.35 -9.26
C GLY A 44 2.83 -0.13 -8.43
N GLU A 45 3.74 -0.88 -9.06
CA GLU A 45 5.02 -1.27 -8.48
C GLU A 45 5.94 -0.06 -8.29
N ASP A 46 5.92 0.90 -9.23
CA ASP A 46 6.66 2.16 -9.09
C ASP A 46 6.08 3.03 -7.96
N ASP A 47 4.75 3.08 -7.83
CA ASP A 47 4.09 3.74 -6.70
C ASP A 47 4.51 3.10 -5.36
N GLN A 48 4.53 1.76 -5.30
CA GLN A 48 4.95 1.03 -4.11
C GLN A 48 6.43 1.29 -3.77
N ALA A 49 7.32 1.30 -4.78
CA ALA A 49 8.73 1.61 -4.59
C ALA A 49 8.94 3.04 -4.07
N CYS A 50 8.14 4.01 -4.55
CA CYS A 50 8.16 5.39 -4.06
C CYS A 50 7.76 5.46 -2.58
N GLY A 51 6.65 4.82 -2.19
CA GLY A 51 6.18 4.84 -0.80
C GLY A 51 7.12 4.12 0.17
N LEU A 52 7.73 3.01 -0.24
CA LEU A 52 8.77 2.33 0.56
C LEU A 52 9.98 3.23 0.82
N LYS A 53 10.46 3.96 -0.19
CA LYS A 53 11.55 4.95 -0.01
C LYS A 53 11.14 6.07 0.95
N GLY A 54 9.88 6.53 0.87
CA GLY A 54 9.34 7.53 1.80
C GLY A 54 9.37 7.07 3.25
N ILE A 55 8.90 5.85 3.53
CA ILE A 55 8.94 5.25 4.88
C ILE A 55 10.39 5.08 5.35
N GLN A 56 11.27 4.58 4.48
CA GLN A 56 12.68 4.41 4.81
C GLN A 56 13.34 5.74 5.25
N ALA A 57 12.99 6.85 4.60
CA ALA A 57 13.51 8.19 4.89
C ALA A 57 13.05 8.77 6.25
N ILE A 58 12.03 8.19 6.89
CA ILE A 58 11.52 8.62 8.19
C ILE A 58 11.55 7.51 9.25
N SER A 59 12.28 6.42 8.98
CA SER A 59 12.29 5.23 9.84
C SER A 59 12.76 5.52 11.28
N ASP A 60 13.61 6.53 11.46
CA ASP A 60 14.09 7.06 12.75
C ASP A 60 13.01 7.79 13.56
N LYS A 61 11.89 8.15 12.93
CA LYS A 61 10.77 8.88 13.54
C LYS A 61 9.59 7.97 13.91
N LEU A 62 9.63 6.70 13.51
CA LEU A 62 8.58 5.74 13.87
C LEU A 62 8.76 5.31 15.33
N PRO A 63 7.66 5.10 16.07
CA PRO A 63 7.70 4.60 17.46
C PRO A 63 8.32 3.19 17.51
N PHE A 64 9.04 2.88 18.58
CA PHE A 64 9.67 1.56 18.83
C PHE A 64 8.96 0.79 19.93
#